data_AF-A0A7Y3H5I5-F1
#
_entry.id   AF-A0A7Y3H5I5-F1
#
_cell.length_a   1.000
_cell.length_b   1.000
_cell.length_c   1.000
_cell.angle_alpha   90.00
_cell.angle_beta   90.00
_cell.angle_gamma   90.00
#
_symmetry.space_group_name_H-M   'P 1'
#
loop_
_entity.id
_entity.type
_entity.pdbx_description
1 polymer ?
#
loop_
_entity_poly.entity_id
_entity_poly.type
_entity_poly.pdbx_seq_one_letter_code
_entity_poly.pdbx_strand_id
1 'polypeptide(L)'
;MKTIDKILFFFFITLLISSCSKDDDIMIPDVEDPTPTELEFGLGALDDETSENVPSNIYFGNSNLPSQHDISQYLPPIGNQGNYGTCVAWALGYNLKTMIEAQDKNYSSQDLTDERNQFSPKDLFLSIPADKKGTECSGTYLYSAFDIMQNRGIATMNTAPYTNLGDCSQSTQSSWDSQASNFKIDNYRSINIDVQSIKEQIANDRPVGFGARLADNFITWDSDQVLSGHTTFDRVGQHAGHAMTVIGYDDNKGVNGAFRVVNSWGEFWGSQGFIWIDYNFFVSDDFANVAYVASNKRSDVNPDDPTDPNSNGNIDLVPWGLSDYSDYYYSTSRTLSYNVYNIGSEAAKATSDWAVTYLYYNAFDANDYGFILYDYYSDDFGSYGQNNAMNNGPASSGNWWNHVDVPGGSSISQAVTGSQENFEWSYEMPNITGYYYLVMISDVYDVLNDADKNNNYFYMTDESGYPVYFENGITDFQSQDESMNKSKTDIGNEAYHASPSDMNPKLKNAYTKNEIGQMLKARKKDSSFYESLEKFKKQVKK
;
A
#
# COMPACT_ATOMS: atom_id res chain seq x y z
N MET A 1 -58.51 -66.14 7.71
CA MET A 1 -59.13 -67.23 6.91
C MET A 1 -60.40 -66.65 6.29
N LYS A 2 -60.54 -66.70 4.94
CA LYS A 2 -61.49 -65.95 4.06
C LYS A 2 -61.05 -64.47 3.88
N THR A 3 -61.07 -63.80 2.72
CA THR A 3 -61.68 -63.96 1.36
C THR A 3 -61.14 -62.79 0.49
N ILE A 4 -60.66 -63.00 -0.76
CA ILE A 4 -61.31 -62.72 -2.08
C ILE A 4 -61.14 -61.26 -2.64
N ASP A 5 -60.46 -61.19 -3.81
CA ASP A 5 -60.73 -60.46 -5.09
C ASP A 5 -60.47 -58.96 -5.39
N LYS A 6 -60.05 -58.77 -6.67
CA LYS A 6 -60.24 -57.64 -7.66
C LYS A 6 -59.21 -56.48 -7.63
N ILE A 7 -58.76 -55.83 -8.73
CA ILE A 7 -59.11 -55.79 -10.18
C ILE A 7 -57.95 -55.15 -10.99
N LEU A 8 -57.84 -55.53 -12.28
CA LEU A 8 -56.98 -55.01 -13.37
C LEU A 8 -57.21 -53.52 -13.75
N PHE A 9 -56.22 -52.88 -14.40
CA PHE A 9 -56.46 -52.19 -15.70
C PHE A 9 -55.16 -52.02 -16.51
N PHE A 10 -55.25 -52.39 -17.80
CA PHE A 10 -54.26 -52.25 -18.87
C PHE A 10 -54.62 -51.00 -19.67
N PHE A 11 -53.67 -50.18 -20.14
CA PHE A 11 -53.87 -49.42 -21.39
C PHE A 11 -52.55 -49.04 -22.08
N PHE A 12 -52.60 -49.18 -23.40
CA PHE A 12 -51.56 -49.03 -24.43
C PHE A 12 -51.70 -47.62 -25.08
N ILE A 13 -50.86 -47.30 -26.09
CA ILE A 13 -51.05 -46.24 -27.14
C ILE A 13 -50.63 -44.82 -26.69
N THR A 14 -49.82 -43.99 -27.37
CA THR A 14 -49.22 -43.97 -28.74
C THR A 14 -48.15 -42.87 -28.82
N LEU A 15 -47.16 -43.06 -29.70
CA LEU A 15 -46.37 -41.99 -30.32
C LEU A 15 -47.24 -41.16 -31.27
N LEU A 16 -47.18 -39.83 -31.15
CA LEU A 16 -47.58 -38.89 -32.20
C LEU A 16 -46.53 -37.78 -32.28
N ILE A 17 -45.91 -37.68 -33.46
CA ILE A 17 -44.98 -36.62 -33.86
C ILE A 17 -45.84 -35.57 -34.57
N SER A 18 -45.82 -34.31 -34.13
CA SER A 18 -46.07 -33.17 -35.03
C SER A 18 -45.68 -31.82 -34.42
N SER A 19 -44.81 -31.14 -35.18
CA SER A 19 -44.77 -29.69 -35.44
C SER A 19 -44.14 -28.74 -34.42
N CYS A 20 -43.10 -28.06 -34.92
CA CYS A 20 -42.39 -26.93 -34.34
C CYS A 20 -43.28 -25.67 -34.17
N SER A 21 -43.08 -24.95 -33.07
CA SER A 21 -42.96 -23.48 -33.07
C SER A 21 -42.14 -23.05 -31.84
N LYS A 22 -41.21 -22.13 -32.10
CA LYS A 22 -40.24 -21.47 -31.21
C LYS A 22 -40.82 -20.98 -29.88
N ASP A 23 -40.02 -21.04 -28.81
CA ASP A 23 -39.32 -19.85 -28.26
C ASP A 23 -38.20 -20.31 -27.30
N ASP A 24 -37.13 -19.51 -27.28
CA ASP A 24 -35.85 -19.76 -26.63
C ASP A 24 -35.96 -19.74 -25.10
N ASP A 25 -35.50 -20.80 -24.43
CA ASP A 25 -35.03 -20.74 -23.04
C ASP A 25 -33.72 -21.53 -22.92
N ILE A 26 -32.66 -20.78 -22.63
CA ILE A 26 -31.30 -21.26 -22.41
C ILE A 26 -31.29 -22.04 -21.09
N MET A 27 -31.03 -23.35 -21.15
CA MET A 27 -30.74 -24.14 -19.96
C MET A 27 -29.36 -23.74 -19.41
N ILE A 28 -29.35 -23.17 -18.21
CA ILE A 28 -28.18 -23.10 -17.34
C ILE A 28 -27.92 -24.53 -16.82
N PRO A 29 -26.75 -25.14 -17.05
CA PRO A 29 -26.39 -26.38 -16.36
C PRO A 29 -26.16 -26.06 -14.87
N ASP A 30 -26.74 -26.87 -13.99
CA ASP A 30 -26.47 -26.86 -12.55
C ASP A 30 -24.95 -26.80 -12.31
N VAL A 31 -24.52 -25.79 -11.57
CA VAL A 31 -23.18 -25.72 -10.98
C VAL A 31 -23.18 -26.72 -9.84
N GLU A 32 -22.60 -27.90 -10.09
CA GLU A 32 -22.15 -28.77 -8.99
C GLU A 32 -21.14 -27.97 -8.16
N ASP A 33 -21.52 -27.71 -6.90
CA ASP A 33 -20.66 -27.15 -5.86
C ASP A 33 -19.40 -28.06 -5.75
N PRO A 34 -18.17 -27.57 -5.96
CA PRO A 34 -17.01 -28.43 -5.92
C PRO A 34 -16.83 -28.96 -4.49
N THR A 35 -17.04 -30.27 -4.33
CA THR A 35 -16.73 -31.03 -3.13
C THR A 35 -15.25 -30.80 -2.74
N PRO A 36 -14.95 -30.43 -1.48
CA PRO A 36 -13.60 -30.10 -1.04
C PRO A 36 -12.75 -31.38 -0.95
N THR A 37 -12.13 -31.78 -2.07
CA THR A 37 -11.22 -32.94 -2.12
C THR A 37 -9.94 -32.71 -2.95
N GLU A 38 -9.61 -31.46 -3.28
CA GLU A 38 -8.29 -31.10 -3.85
C GLU A 38 -7.41 -30.26 -2.90
N LEU A 39 -7.79 -30.19 -1.61
CA LEU A 39 -7.10 -29.40 -0.57
C LEU A 39 -6.16 -30.22 0.32
N GLU A 40 -5.85 -31.47 -0.05
CA GLU A 40 -4.88 -32.27 0.68
C GLU A 40 -3.50 -32.19 -0.01
N PHE A 41 -2.49 -31.87 0.81
CA PHE A 41 -1.05 -32.00 0.56
C PHE A 41 -0.26 -30.77 0.06
N GLY A 42 -0.60 -29.54 0.47
CA GLY A 42 0.30 -28.40 0.35
C GLY A 42 0.95 -28.01 1.68
N LEU A 43 2.28 -28.15 1.83
CA LEU A 43 3.03 -27.43 2.87
C LEU A 43 3.29 -25.99 2.40
N GLY A 44 2.24 -25.21 2.13
CA GLY A 44 2.36 -24.15 1.11
C GLY A 44 1.48 -22.91 1.20
N ALA A 45 1.87 -21.90 0.41
CA ALA A 45 0.95 -20.88 -0.06
C ALA A 45 -0.13 -21.53 -0.93
N LEU A 46 -1.38 -21.15 -0.74
CA LEU A 46 -2.50 -21.71 -1.50
C LEU A 46 -2.57 -21.07 -2.91
N ASP A 47 -2.89 -21.87 -3.93
CA ASP A 47 -2.74 -21.49 -5.36
C ASP A 47 -3.79 -20.47 -5.87
N ASP A 48 -4.97 -20.38 -5.23
CA ASP A 48 -6.09 -19.49 -5.64
C ASP A 48 -6.01 -18.08 -5.00
N GLU A 49 -4.81 -17.51 -4.95
CA GLU A 49 -4.61 -16.12 -4.53
C GLU A 49 -5.17 -15.16 -5.59
N THR A 50 -6.38 -14.63 -5.37
CA THR A 50 -6.90 -13.55 -6.21
C THR A 50 -6.48 -12.19 -5.65
N SER A 51 -5.67 -11.45 -6.42
CA SER A 51 -5.25 -10.07 -6.08
C SER A 51 -6.37 -9.05 -6.15
N GLU A 52 -7.59 -9.44 -6.57
CA GLU A 52 -8.72 -8.56 -6.87
C GLU A 52 -9.20 -7.72 -5.66
N ASN A 53 -8.80 -8.09 -4.44
CA ASN A 53 -9.14 -7.37 -3.20
C ASN A 53 -7.94 -6.69 -2.50
N VAL A 54 -6.74 -6.73 -3.09
CA VAL A 54 -5.54 -6.08 -2.52
C VAL A 54 -5.02 -5.02 -3.49
N PRO A 55 -5.06 -3.72 -3.11
CA PRO A 55 -4.56 -2.64 -3.95
C PRO A 55 -3.12 -2.86 -4.40
N SER A 56 -2.88 -2.53 -5.66
CA SER A 56 -1.55 -2.55 -6.25
C SER A 56 -0.67 -1.45 -5.65
N ASN A 57 0.61 -1.77 -5.51
CA ASN A 57 1.63 -0.86 -5.04
C ASN A 57 1.89 0.21 -6.11
N ILE A 58 2.27 1.39 -5.65
CA ILE A 58 2.61 2.49 -6.54
C ILE A 58 3.90 2.14 -7.28
N TYR A 59 3.83 2.20 -8.60
CA TYR A 59 5.01 2.16 -9.45
C TYR A 59 5.75 3.50 -9.35
N PHE A 60 7.01 3.47 -8.91
CA PHE A 60 7.75 4.69 -8.58
C PHE A 60 8.50 5.28 -9.78
N GLY A 61 8.39 4.66 -10.96
CA GLY A 61 8.86 5.23 -12.23
C GLY A 61 10.38 5.36 -12.34
N ASN A 62 11.15 4.76 -11.41
CA ASN A 62 12.59 4.97 -11.37
C ASN A 62 13.28 4.03 -12.37
N SER A 63 13.59 4.57 -13.55
CA SER A 63 14.37 3.85 -14.57
C SER A 63 15.87 3.78 -14.27
N ASN A 64 16.37 4.55 -13.29
CA ASN A 64 17.78 4.59 -12.91
C ASN A 64 17.99 3.96 -11.52
N LEU A 65 17.80 2.64 -11.44
CA LEU A 65 18.10 1.84 -10.25
C LEU A 65 19.60 1.49 -10.20
N PRO A 66 20.20 1.31 -9.01
CA PRO A 66 21.56 0.75 -8.94
C PRO A 66 21.60 -0.62 -9.62
N SER A 67 22.75 -1.03 -10.15
CA SER A 67 22.86 -2.32 -10.86
C SER A 67 22.78 -3.53 -9.92
N GLN A 68 22.93 -3.31 -8.62
CA GLN A 68 22.78 -4.30 -7.56
C GLN A 68 22.33 -3.59 -6.28
N HIS A 69 21.53 -4.27 -5.48
CA HIS A 69 21.13 -3.80 -4.16
C HIS A 69 20.83 -4.99 -3.26
N ASP A 70 21.24 -4.94 -2.00
CA ASP A 70 21.11 -6.05 -1.06
C ASP A 70 20.73 -5.51 0.32
N ILE A 71 19.60 -5.99 0.85
CA ILE A 71 19.05 -5.57 2.15
C ILE A 71 19.15 -6.66 3.23
N SER A 72 20.00 -7.68 3.01
CA SER A 72 20.20 -8.78 3.97
C SER A 72 20.73 -8.33 5.33
N GLN A 73 21.26 -7.11 5.46
CA GLN A 73 21.67 -6.53 6.75
C GLN A 73 20.52 -6.43 7.76
N TYR A 74 19.27 -6.32 7.29
CA TYR A 74 18.06 -6.26 8.11
C TYR A 74 17.40 -7.63 8.34
N LEU A 75 17.93 -8.69 7.74
CA LEU A 75 17.36 -10.03 7.81
C LEU A 75 17.67 -10.67 9.19
N PRO A 76 16.70 -11.32 9.84
CA PRO A 76 17.00 -12.17 11.00
C PRO A 76 17.85 -13.40 10.61
N PRO A 77 18.38 -14.16 11.58
CA PRO A 77 19.04 -15.44 11.31
C PRO A 77 18.17 -16.36 10.44
N ILE A 78 18.78 -17.25 9.65
CA ILE A 78 18.00 -18.11 8.74
C ILE A 78 17.07 -19.04 9.51
N GLY A 79 15.77 -18.90 9.23
CA GLY A 79 14.72 -19.68 9.84
C GLY A 79 14.59 -21.11 9.30
N ASN A 80 13.87 -21.96 10.05
CA ASN A 80 13.55 -23.32 9.62
C ASN A 80 12.11 -23.69 10.01
N GLN A 81 11.23 -23.83 9.01
CA GLN A 81 9.83 -24.23 9.20
C GLN A 81 9.65 -25.72 9.57
N GLY A 82 10.69 -26.53 9.39
CA GLY A 82 10.64 -27.97 9.62
C GLY A 82 9.58 -28.65 8.73
N ASN A 83 8.79 -29.54 9.33
CA ASN A 83 7.82 -30.36 8.61
C ASN A 83 6.44 -29.70 8.49
N TYR A 84 6.29 -28.43 8.86
CA TYR A 84 5.00 -27.72 8.86
C TYR A 84 4.83 -26.84 7.64
N GLY A 85 3.60 -26.76 7.11
CA GLY A 85 3.22 -25.93 5.97
C GLY A 85 3.02 -24.47 6.35
N THR A 86 3.99 -23.87 7.02
CA THR A 86 3.90 -22.51 7.59
C THR A 86 4.77 -21.50 6.83
N CYS A 87 5.18 -21.82 5.61
CA CYS A 87 6.09 -20.99 4.80
C CYS A 87 5.61 -19.55 4.66
N VAL A 88 4.30 -19.31 4.51
CA VAL A 88 3.72 -17.95 4.48
C VAL A 88 4.04 -17.18 5.77
N ALA A 89 3.88 -17.80 6.94
CA ALA A 89 4.16 -17.15 8.22
C ALA A 89 5.66 -16.90 8.43
N TRP A 90 6.52 -17.76 7.89
CA TRP A 90 7.97 -17.54 7.87
C TRP A 90 8.38 -16.42 6.91
N ALA A 91 7.87 -16.41 5.69
CA ALA A 91 8.19 -15.39 4.69
C ALA A 91 7.68 -14.00 5.12
N LEU A 92 6.44 -13.92 5.59
CA LEU A 92 5.79 -12.63 5.87
C LEU A 92 6.00 -12.16 7.30
N GLY A 93 5.86 -13.06 8.28
CA GLY A 93 6.04 -12.73 9.70
C GLY A 93 7.51 -12.68 10.09
N TYR A 94 8.23 -13.79 9.93
CA TYR A 94 9.62 -13.86 10.39
C TYR A 94 10.59 -13.07 9.52
N ASN A 95 10.57 -13.22 8.19
CA ASN A 95 11.50 -12.50 7.33
C ASN A 95 11.03 -11.05 7.11
N LEU A 96 9.93 -10.85 6.37
CA LEU A 96 9.49 -9.53 5.92
C LEU A 96 9.18 -8.57 7.09
N LYS A 97 8.32 -8.98 8.04
CA LYS A 97 7.91 -8.11 9.15
C LYS A 97 9.05 -7.80 10.13
N THR A 98 9.99 -8.72 10.35
CA THR A 98 11.20 -8.42 11.15
C THR A 98 12.11 -7.45 10.41
N MET A 99 12.32 -7.63 9.10
CA MET A 99 13.14 -6.71 8.32
C MET A 99 12.61 -5.27 8.38
N ILE A 100 11.31 -5.05 8.14
CA ILE A 100 10.76 -3.69 8.18
C ILE A 100 10.78 -3.08 9.59
N GLU A 101 10.66 -3.89 10.65
CA GLU A 101 10.85 -3.41 12.03
C GLU A 101 12.32 -3.09 12.33
N ALA A 102 13.25 -3.90 11.83
CA ALA A 102 14.68 -3.68 11.97
C ALA A 102 15.09 -2.33 11.36
N GLN A 103 14.53 -2.01 10.19
CA GLN A 103 14.73 -0.72 9.53
C GLN A 103 14.17 0.43 10.37
N ASP A 104 12.92 0.34 10.82
CA ASP A 104 12.29 1.39 11.63
C ASP A 104 13.02 1.65 12.95
N LYS A 105 13.62 0.61 13.54
CA LYS A 105 14.35 0.68 14.81
C LYS A 105 15.86 0.84 14.66
N ASN A 106 16.37 0.87 13.42
CA ASN A 106 17.80 0.86 13.11
C ASN A 106 18.56 -0.29 13.80
N TYR A 107 17.97 -1.49 13.81
CA TYR A 107 18.61 -2.69 14.36
C TYR A 107 19.78 -3.13 13.49
N SER A 108 20.87 -3.50 14.15
CA SER A 108 21.97 -4.22 13.52
C SER A 108 21.65 -5.71 13.39
N SER A 109 22.40 -6.43 12.55
CA SER A 109 22.28 -7.88 12.46
C SER A 109 22.57 -8.59 13.80
N GLN A 110 23.32 -7.95 14.71
CA GLN A 110 23.55 -8.48 16.07
C GLN A 110 22.29 -8.34 16.94
N ASP A 111 21.56 -7.23 16.85
CA ASP A 111 20.30 -7.05 17.58
C ASP A 111 19.25 -8.06 17.13
N LEU A 112 19.30 -8.45 15.85
CA LEU A 112 18.41 -9.45 15.26
C LEU A 112 18.72 -10.89 15.69
N THR A 113 19.83 -11.14 16.39
CA THR A 113 20.06 -12.45 17.03
C THR A 113 19.17 -12.67 18.27
N ASP A 114 18.60 -11.60 18.81
CA ASP A 114 17.67 -11.64 19.93
C ASP A 114 16.25 -11.95 19.45
N GLU A 115 15.65 -13.03 19.95
CA GLU A 115 14.28 -13.45 19.61
C GLU A 115 13.21 -12.40 19.97
N ARG A 116 13.52 -11.42 20.83
CA ARG A 116 12.64 -10.28 21.12
C ARG A 116 12.51 -9.31 19.95
N ASN A 117 13.48 -9.33 19.04
CA ASN A 117 13.50 -8.51 17.82
C ASN A 117 13.09 -9.30 16.57
N GLN A 118 12.69 -10.56 16.74
CA GLN A 118 12.20 -11.44 15.68
C GLN A 118 10.70 -11.68 15.87
N PHE A 119 9.92 -11.82 14.80
CA PHE A 119 8.49 -12.10 14.90
C PHE A 119 8.18 -13.59 14.77
N SER A 120 7.13 -14.06 15.44
CA SER A 120 6.81 -15.49 15.52
C SER A 120 5.95 -15.98 14.36
N PRO A 121 6.45 -16.91 13.52
CA PRO A 121 5.62 -17.63 12.56
C PRO A 121 4.49 -18.42 13.23
N LYS A 122 4.71 -18.90 14.46
CA LYS A 122 3.73 -19.69 15.21
C LYS A 122 2.54 -18.81 15.60
N ASP A 123 2.78 -17.64 16.17
CA ASP A 123 1.71 -16.71 16.53
C ASP A 123 0.89 -16.31 15.30
N LEU A 124 1.58 -15.94 14.22
CA LEU A 124 0.94 -15.53 12.98
C LEU A 124 0.07 -16.65 12.39
N PHE A 125 0.62 -17.85 12.20
CA PHE A 125 -0.11 -18.96 11.60
C PHE A 125 -1.31 -19.41 12.44
N LEU A 126 -1.17 -19.46 13.77
CA LEU A 126 -2.27 -19.85 14.65
C LEU A 126 -3.38 -18.79 14.73
N SER A 127 -3.04 -17.52 14.49
CA SER A 127 -4.01 -16.42 14.42
C SER A 127 -4.87 -16.44 13.15
N ILE A 128 -4.47 -17.18 12.11
CA ILE A 128 -5.27 -17.28 10.87
C ILE A 128 -6.58 -18.04 11.17
N PRO A 129 -7.74 -17.50 10.69
CA PRO A 129 -9.02 -18.19 10.78
C PRO A 129 -8.98 -19.60 10.20
N ALA A 130 -9.70 -20.54 10.83
CA ALA A 130 -9.66 -21.95 10.46
C ALA A 130 -10.15 -22.22 9.02
N ASP A 131 -11.04 -21.40 8.49
CA ASP A 131 -11.54 -21.43 7.11
C ASP A 131 -10.55 -20.86 6.08
N LYS A 132 -9.43 -20.27 6.55
CA LYS A 132 -8.38 -19.66 5.72
C LYS A 132 -7.00 -20.30 5.92
N LYS A 133 -6.92 -21.43 6.62
CA LYS A 133 -5.69 -22.23 6.78
C LYS A 133 -5.99 -23.71 6.59
N GLY A 134 -5.05 -24.45 6.02
CA GLY A 134 -5.16 -25.89 5.88
C GLY A 134 -5.11 -26.61 7.23
N THR A 135 -5.73 -27.79 7.28
CA THR A 135 -5.66 -28.69 8.44
C THR A 135 -4.23 -29.16 8.69
N GLU A 136 -3.91 -29.55 9.92
CA GLU A 136 -2.59 -30.11 10.28
C GLU A 136 -1.41 -29.19 9.87
N CYS A 137 -1.59 -27.88 10.02
CA CYS A 137 -0.63 -26.86 9.59
C CYS A 137 -0.34 -26.83 8.07
N SER A 138 -1.28 -27.22 7.21
CA SER A 138 -1.07 -27.36 5.75
C SER A 138 -1.38 -26.08 4.97
N GLY A 139 -0.66 -25.00 5.25
CA GLY A 139 -0.70 -23.81 4.40
C GLY A 139 -1.75 -22.77 4.76
N THR A 140 -1.63 -21.61 4.12
CA THR A 140 -2.58 -20.49 4.19
C THR A 140 -2.33 -19.54 3.01
N TYR A 141 -3.15 -18.50 2.91
CA TYR A 141 -3.00 -17.43 1.95
C TYR A 141 -2.07 -16.32 2.48
N LEU A 142 -1.24 -15.73 1.62
CA LEU A 142 -0.38 -14.57 1.94
C LEU A 142 -1.22 -13.39 2.43
N TYR A 143 -2.31 -13.06 1.74
CA TYR A 143 -3.19 -11.95 2.15
C TYR A 143 -3.80 -12.20 3.54
N SER A 144 -4.06 -13.46 3.91
CA SER A 144 -4.62 -13.79 5.23
C SER A 144 -3.63 -13.50 6.35
N ALA A 145 -2.35 -13.77 6.12
CA ALA A 145 -1.29 -13.42 7.05
C ALA A 145 -1.11 -11.90 7.18
N PHE A 146 -1.15 -11.16 6.07
CA PHE A 146 -1.13 -9.70 6.13
C PHE A 146 -2.35 -9.13 6.85
N ASP A 147 -3.56 -9.65 6.60
CA ASP A 147 -4.78 -9.26 7.30
C ASP A 147 -4.65 -9.43 8.82
N ILE A 148 -4.04 -10.51 9.29
CA ILE A 148 -3.74 -10.68 10.73
C ILE A 148 -2.75 -9.63 11.22
N MET A 149 -1.63 -9.43 10.51
CA MET A 149 -0.63 -8.44 10.90
C MET A 149 -1.22 -7.01 10.92
N GLN A 150 -2.18 -6.70 10.06
CA GLN A 150 -2.82 -5.38 10.01
C GLN A 150 -3.82 -5.20 11.16
N ASN A 151 -4.71 -6.17 11.38
CA ASN A 151 -5.81 -6.04 12.34
C ASN A 151 -5.39 -6.33 13.77
N ARG A 152 -4.59 -7.36 13.97
CA ARG A 152 -4.14 -7.84 15.27
C ARG A 152 -2.69 -7.45 15.54
N GLY A 153 -1.84 -7.49 14.52
CA GLY A 153 -0.40 -7.47 14.66
C GLY A 153 0.16 -8.87 14.98
N ILE A 154 1.44 -8.93 15.30
CA ILE A 154 2.18 -10.19 15.46
C ILE A 154 3.07 -10.16 16.71
N ALA A 155 3.07 -11.24 17.48
CA ALA A 155 3.93 -11.40 18.65
C ALA A 155 5.37 -11.76 18.25
N THR A 156 6.30 -11.47 19.14
CA THR A 156 7.73 -11.80 18.95
C THR A 156 7.99 -13.31 19.07
N MET A 157 9.07 -13.79 18.47
CA MET A 157 9.55 -15.17 18.60
C MET A 157 9.78 -15.52 20.08
N ASN A 158 10.28 -14.57 20.88
CA ASN A 158 10.46 -14.78 22.31
C ASN A 158 9.14 -15.02 23.06
N THR A 159 8.06 -14.32 22.68
CA THR A 159 6.74 -14.45 23.31
C THR A 159 5.98 -15.69 22.84
N ALA A 160 6.14 -16.07 21.58
CA ALA A 160 5.54 -17.26 21.01
C ALA A 160 6.59 -18.11 20.28
N PRO A 161 7.44 -18.87 21.00
CA PRO A 161 8.50 -19.66 20.36
C PRO A 161 7.95 -20.68 19.36
N TYR A 162 8.64 -20.86 18.24
CA TYR A 162 8.28 -21.81 17.18
C TYR A 162 8.58 -23.28 17.60
N THR A 163 7.80 -23.78 18.56
CA THR A 163 7.89 -25.14 19.10
C THR A 163 6.49 -25.65 19.44
N ASN A 164 6.31 -26.98 19.52
CA ASN A 164 5.05 -27.60 19.94
C ASN A 164 3.84 -27.11 19.12
N LEU A 165 3.93 -27.17 17.78
CA LEU A 165 2.84 -26.72 16.89
C LEU A 165 1.71 -27.76 16.77
N GLY A 166 1.96 -29.04 17.07
CA GLY A 166 0.94 -30.08 16.97
C GLY A 166 0.33 -30.13 15.56
N ASP A 167 -1.00 -30.15 15.52
CA ASP A 167 -1.84 -30.08 14.31
C ASP A 167 -2.24 -28.63 13.93
N CYS A 168 -1.71 -27.64 14.64
CA CYS A 168 -2.09 -26.22 14.54
C CYS A 168 -3.57 -25.92 14.85
N SER A 169 -4.28 -26.82 15.54
CA SER A 169 -5.66 -26.61 15.99
C SER A 169 -5.76 -25.73 17.24
N GLN A 170 -4.66 -25.54 17.97
CA GLN A 170 -4.66 -24.70 19.17
C GLN A 170 -4.91 -23.22 18.84
N SER A 171 -5.63 -22.55 19.74
CA SER A 171 -5.78 -21.09 19.73
C SER A 171 -4.51 -20.37 20.18
N THR A 172 -4.37 -19.11 19.78
CA THR A 172 -3.39 -18.19 20.37
C THR A 172 -3.64 -17.97 21.85
N GLN A 173 -2.59 -17.60 22.58
CA GLN A 173 -2.73 -17.21 23.98
C GLN A 173 -3.08 -15.72 24.07
N SER A 174 -3.96 -15.34 24.99
CA SER A 174 -4.36 -13.94 25.18
C SER A 174 -3.19 -13.01 25.54
N SER A 175 -2.13 -13.55 26.15
CA SER A 175 -0.88 -12.82 26.42
C SER A 175 -0.15 -12.41 25.13
N TRP A 176 -0.32 -13.14 24.04
CA TRP A 176 0.27 -12.81 22.74
C TRP A 176 -0.44 -11.61 22.12
N ASP A 177 -1.76 -11.53 22.23
CA ASP A 177 -2.57 -10.45 21.63
C ASP A 177 -2.16 -9.05 22.13
N SER A 178 -1.87 -8.92 23.43
CA SER A 178 -1.46 -7.65 24.01
C SER A 178 -0.07 -7.18 23.55
N GLN A 179 0.83 -8.10 23.20
CA GLN A 179 2.12 -7.72 22.62
C GLN A 179 1.96 -7.47 21.12
N ALA A 180 1.24 -8.37 20.43
CA ALA A 180 1.01 -8.33 18.99
C ALA A 180 0.38 -7.00 18.56
N SER A 181 -0.53 -6.43 19.35
CA SER A 181 -1.16 -5.14 19.06
C SER A 181 -0.21 -3.96 18.94
N ASN A 182 1.01 -4.06 19.47
CA ASN A 182 2.07 -3.04 19.33
C ASN A 182 2.86 -3.16 18.02
N PHE A 183 2.70 -4.26 17.29
CA PHE A 183 3.47 -4.60 16.09
C PHE A 183 2.55 -4.86 14.90
N LYS A 184 1.65 -3.91 14.65
CA LYS A 184 0.78 -3.94 13.48
C LYS A 184 1.51 -3.44 12.25
N ILE A 185 1.18 -4.01 11.10
CA ILE A 185 1.43 -3.30 9.85
C ILE A 185 0.31 -2.30 9.63
N ASP A 186 0.64 -1.19 8.99
CA ASP A 186 -0.36 -0.21 8.57
C ASP A 186 -1.08 -0.73 7.33
N ASN A 187 -0.31 -1.26 6.39
CA ASN A 187 -0.83 -1.73 5.13
C ASN A 187 0.06 -2.80 4.48
N TYR A 188 -0.49 -3.42 3.44
CA TYR A 188 0.21 -4.21 2.47
C TYR A 188 -0.33 -3.93 1.05
N ARG A 189 0.50 -4.18 0.03
CA ARG A 189 0.18 -3.93 -1.37
C ARG A 189 0.63 -5.11 -2.22
N SER A 190 -0.19 -5.49 -3.20
CA SER A 190 0.26 -6.39 -4.27
C SER A 190 1.23 -5.62 -5.15
N ILE A 191 2.26 -6.27 -5.69
CA ILE A 191 3.15 -5.64 -6.68
C ILE A 191 3.08 -6.43 -7.98
N ASN A 192 3.25 -5.74 -9.11
CA ASN A 192 3.39 -6.40 -10.39
C ASN A 192 4.62 -7.32 -10.36
N ILE A 193 4.45 -8.53 -10.87
CA ILE A 193 5.52 -9.52 -11.01
C ILE A 193 6.29 -9.20 -12.30
N ASP A 194 6.99 -8.08 -12.28
CA ASP A 194 7.94 -7.70 -13.31
C ASP A 194 9.26 -7.28 -12.68
N VAL A 195 10.33 -7.37 -13.46
CA VAL A 195 11.69 -7.18 -12.97
C VAL A 195 11.88 -5.78 -12.40
N GLN A 196 11.33 -4.76 -13.06
CA GLN A 196 11.51 -3.38 -12.66
C GLN A 196 10.77 -3.09 -11.35
N SER A 197 9.50 -3.48 -11.24
CA SER A 197 8.69 -3.28 -10.03
C SER A 197 9.34 -3.89 -8.79
N ILE A 198 9.87 -5.12 -8.89
CA ILE A 198 10.54 -5.79 -7.77
C ILE A 198 11.86 -5.07 -7.43
N LYS A 199 12.68 -4.72 -8.43
CA LYS A 199 13.93 -3.99 -8.19
C LYS A 199 13.67 -2.63 -7.55
N GLU A 200 12.60 -1.93 -7.93
CA GLU A 200 12.20 -0.67 -7.31
C GLU A 200 11.91 -0.83 -5.82
N GLN A 201 11.22 -1.90 -5.42
CA GLN A 201 10.95 -2.14 -3.99
C GLN A 201 12.24 -2.37 -3.23
N ILE A 202 13.07 -3.28 -3.73
CA ILE A 202 14.33 -3.63 -3.09
C ILE A 202 15.27 -2.41 -3.01
N ALA A 203 15.36 -1.59 -4.06
CA ALA A 203 16.17 -0.37 -4.07
C ALA A 203 15.69 0.72 -3.10
N ASN A 204 14.43 0.66 -2.66
CA ASN A 204 13.87 1.50 -1.59
C ASN A 204 13.92 0.79 -0.22
N ASP A 205 14.80 -0.21 -0.11
CA ASP A 205 14.96 -1.08 1.05
C ASP A 205 13.69 -1.84 1.47
N ARG A 206 12.73 -2.08 0.58
CA ARG A 206 11.49 -2.79 0.90
C ARG A 206 11.61 -4.27 0.50
N PRO A 207 11.61 -5.22 1.46
CA PRO A 207 11.56 -6.64 1.14
C PRO A 207 10.23 -7.01 0.47
N VAL A 208 10.28 -7.94 -0.47
CA VAL A 208 9.10 -8.41 -1.22
C VAL A 208 8.77 -9.84 -0.82
N GLY A 209 7.63 -10.06 -0.18
CA GLY A 209 7.11 -11.39 0.11
C GLY A 209 6.34 -11.92 -1.10
N PHE A 210 6.57 -13.15 -1.52
CA PHE A 210 5.96 -13.69 -2.73
C PHE A 210 5.59 -15.17 -2.60
N GLY A 211 4.58 -15.58 -3.37
CA GLY A 211 4.20 -16.96 -3.58
C GLY A 211 4.88 -17.51 -4.84
N ALA A 212 5.28 -18.78 -4.82
CA ALA A 212 5.96 -19.44 -5.91
C ALA A 212 5.54 -20.89 -6.08
N ARG A 213 5.62 -21.37 -7.32
CA ARG A 213 5.50 -22.78 -7.68
C ARG A 213 6.86 -23.43 -7.77
N LEU A 214 7.07 -24.51 -7.02
CA LEU A 214 8.37 -25.19 -6.95
C LEU A 214 8.40 -26.47 -7.80
N ALA A 215 9.61 -26.84 -8.24
CA ALA A 215 9.91 -28.13 -8.87
C ALA A 215 11.09 -28.82 -8.17
N ASP A 216 11.42 -30.05 -8.60
CA ASP A 216 12.42 -30.93 -7.97
C ASP A 216 13.80 -30.28 -7.76
N ASN A 217 14.27 -29.56 -8.77
CA ASN A 217 15.56 -28.90 -8.72
C ASN A 217 15.58 -27.74 -7.73
N PHE A 218 14.43 -27.12 -7.45
CA PHE A 218 14.33 -26.16 -6.35
C PHE A 218 14.45 -26.87 -5.00
N ILE A 219 13.69 -27.95 -4.79
CA ILE A 219 13.67 -28.68 -3.52
C ILE A 219 15.07 -29.16 -3.13
N THR A 220 15.82 -29.65 -4.10
CA THR A 220 17.18 -30.20 -3.92
C THR A 220 18.30 -29.18 -4.15
N TRP A 221 17.98 -27.88 -4.28
CA TRP A 221 18.96 -26.86 -4.58
C TRP A 221 20.02 -26.74 -3.47
N ASP A 222 21.29 -26.86 -3.84
CA ASP A 222 22.46 -26.76 -2.96
C ASP A 222 23.61 -26.08 -3.73
N SER A 223 23.40 -24.81 -4.07
CA SER A 223 24.29 -24.06 -4.97
C SER A 223 24.13 -22.55 -4.83
N ASP A 224 25.21 -21.80 -5.07
CA ASP A 224 25.22 -20.34 -5.18
C ASP A 224 24.97 -19.81 -6.60
N GLN A 225 24.73 -20.73 -7.54
CA GLN A 225 24.42 -20.45 -8.94
C GLN A 225 23.00 -19.88 -9.08
N VAL A 226 22.69 -19.40 -10.29
CA VAL A 226 21.37 -18.89 -10.62
C VAL A 226 20.47 -20.04 -11.08
N LEU A 227 19.33 -20.19 -10.41
CA LEU A 227 18.24 -21.04 -10.87
C LEU A 227 17.47 -20.32 -11.98
N SER A 228 17.48 -20.87 -13.19
CA SER A 228 16.92 -20.23 -14.39
C SER A 228 15.76 -20.99 -15.03
N GLY A 229 15.19 -21.98 -14.34
CA GLY A 229 14.11 -22.80 -14.87
C GLY A 229 13.84 -24.06 -14.05
N HIS A 230 12.67 -24.65 -14.26
CA HIS A 230 12.32 -25.96 -13.72
C HIS A 230 12.91 -27.08 -14.56
N THR A 231 13.38 -28.14 -13.91
CA THR A 231 13.88 -29.35 -14.60
C THR A 231 12.78 -30.37 -14.90
N THR A 232 11.67 -30.30 -14.17
CA THR A 232 10.47 -31.13 -14.31
C THR A 232 9.23 -30.24 -14.15
N PHE A 233 8.20 -30.46 -14.97
CA PHE A 233 6.89 -29.78 -14.85
C PHE A 233 5.86 -30.63 -14.10
N ASP A 234 6.23 -31.87 -13.76
CA ASP A 234 5.43 -32.67 -12.86
C ASP A 234 5.42 -31.94 -11.52
N ARG A 235 4.24 -31.55 -11.04
CA ARG A 235 4.09 -30.96 -9.71
C ARG A 235 4.55 -32.00 -8.70
N VAL A 236 5.79 -31.90 -8.21
CA VAL A 236 6.34 -32.99 -7.40
C VAL A 236 5.94 -32.81 -5.95
N GLY A 237 4.85 -33.47 -5.60
CA GLY A 237 4.45 -33.74 -4.23
C GLY A 237 4.06 -32.50 -3.41
N GLN A 238 4.35 -32.58 -2.11
CA GLN A 238 3.77 -31.76 -1.04
C GLN A 238 4.14 -30.25 -1.07
N HIS A 239 4.87 -29.80 -2.10
CA HIS A 239 5.57 -28.50 -2.16
C HIS A 239 5.21 -27.66 -3.40
N ALA A 240 4.10 -27.96 -4.06
CA ALA A 240 3.72 -27.29 -5.31
C ALA A 240 3.54 -25.77 -5.16
N GLY A 241 3.12 -25.28 -3.98
CA GLY A 241 3.06 -23.86 -3.62
C GLY A 241 3.94 -23.56 -2.41
N HIS A 242 4.70 -22.45 -2.45
CA HIS A 242 5.62 -22.05 -1.39
C HIS A 242 5.67 -20.52 -1.27
N ALA A 243 6.09 -20.00 -0.11
CA ALA A 243 6.24 -18.56 0.11
C ALA A 243 7.64 -18.22 0.60
N MET A 244 8.21 -17.16 0.05
CA MET A 244 9.58 -16.70 0.31
C MET A 244 9.66 -15.17 0.27
N THR A 245 10.86 -14.62 0.48
CA THR A 245 11.10 -13.17 0.47
C THR A 245 12.27 -12.82 -0.45
N VAL A 246 12.06 -11.89 -1.38
CA VAL A 246 13.15 -11.25 -2.15
C VAL A 246 13.79 -10.18 -1.27
N ILE A 247 15.12 -10.17 -1.22
CA ILE A 247 15.92 -9.31 -0.33
C ILE A 247 17.10 -8.65 -1.06
N GLY A 248 17.18 -8.80 -2.37
CA GLY A 248 18.30 -8.28 -3.14
C GLY A 248 18.15 -8.58 -4.62
N TYR A 249 18.98 -7.93 -5.41
CA TYR A 249 19.14 -8.22 -6.83
C TYR A 249 20.53 -7.82 -7.31
N ASP A 250 20.99 -8.45 -8.40
CA ASP A 250 22.23 -8.09 -9.09
C ASP A 250 22.07 -8.34 -10.59
N ASP A 251 22.18 -7.27 -11.39
CA ASP A 251 22.08 -7.28 -12.85
C ASP A 251 23.22 -8.07 -13.51
N ASN A 252 24.32 -8.30 -12.79
CA ASN A 252 25.48 -9.05 -13.26
C ASN A 252 25.50 -10.51 -12.77
N LYS A 253 24.50 -10.93 -11.98
CA LYS A 253 24.41 -12.29 -11.46
C LYS A 253 23.66 -13.18 -12.45
N GLY A 254 24.40 -13.99 -13.21
CA GLY A 254 23.85 -14.83 -14.27
C GLY A 254 23.78 -14.11 -15.61
N VAL A 255 23.10 -14.69 -16.59
CA VAL A 255 23.04 -14.15 -17.97
C VAL A 255 22.09 -12.96 -18.07
N ASN A 256 20.98 -12.99 -17.32
CA ASN A 256 19.94 -11.95 -17.38
C ASN A 256 19.91 -11.06 -16.13
N GLY A 257 20.77 -11.31 -15.15
CA GLY A 257 20.61 -10.82 -13.77
C GLY A 257 19.72 -11.73 -12.93
N ALA A 258 19.78 -11.57 -11.60
CA ALA A 258 19.06 -12.44 -10.67
C ALA A 258 18.58 -11.72 -9.41
N PHE A 259 17.47 -12.21 -8.85
CA PHE A 259 16.96 -11.84 -7.54
C PHE A 259 17.59 -12.73 -6.45
N ARG A 260 17.98 -12.12 -5.33
CA ARG A 260 18.41 -12.82 -4.12
C ARG A 260 17.19 -13.09 -3.25
N VAL A 261 16.92 -14.36 -2.99
CA VAL A 261 15.74 -14.82 -2.23
C VAL A 261 16.19 -15.55 -0.97
N VAL A 262 15.54 -15.25 0.15
CA VAL A 262 15.69 -16.00 1.40
C VAL A 262 14.58 -17.03 1.53
N ASN A 263 14.96 -18.26 1.89
CA ASN A 263 14.04 -19.36 2.18
C ASN A 263 13.96 -19.62 3.70
N SER A 264 13.10 -20.56 4.11
CA SER A 264 12.85 -20.93 5.51
C SER A 264 13.09 -22.42 5.78
N TRP A 265 14.09 -23.00 5.11
CA TRP A 265 14.48 -24.43 5.25
C TRP A 265 15.83 -24.62 5.96
N GLY A 266 16.28 -23.61 6.69
CA GLY A 266 17.55 -23.61 7.40
C GLY A 266 18.77 -23.32 6.53
N GLU A 267 19.90 -23.09 7.19
CA GLU A 267 21.16 -22.67 6.55
C GLU A 267 21.80 -23.75 5.67
N PHE A 268 21.41 -25.02 5.82
CA PHE A 268 21.97 -26.13 5.05
C PHE A 268 21.28 -26.34 3.69
N TRP A 269 20.22 -25.58 3.40
CA TRP A 269 19.56 -25.61 2.10
C TRP A 269 20.07 -24.46 1.23
N GLY A 270 20.20 -24.70 -0.08
CA GLY A 270 20.68 -23.70 -1.04
C GLY A 270 22.07 -23.19 -0.71
N SER A 271 22.30 -21.90 -0.94
CA SER A 271 23.54 -21.22 -0.53
C SER A 271 23.31 -20.52 0.81
N GLN A 272 23.46 -21.25 1.91
CA GLN A 272 23.29 -20.71 3.28
C GLN A 272 21.86 -20.20 3.55
N GLY A 273 20.84 -20.94 3.11
CA GLY A 273 19.43 -20.53 3.22
C GLY A 273 18.95 -19.58 2.11
N PHE A 274 19.84 -19.21 1.18
CA PHE A 274 19.53 -18.33 0.06
C PHE A 274 19.52 -19.06 -1.28
N ILE A 275 18.85 -18.45 -2.25
CA ILE A 275 18.90 -18.83 -3.65
C ILE A 275 18.94 -17.59 -4.55
N TRP A 276 19.61 -17.70 -5.70
CA TRP A 276 19.54 -16.71 -6.77
C TRP A 276 18.59 -17.21 -7.85
N ILE A 277 17.59 -16.41 -8.19
CA ILE A 277 16.58 -16.73 -9.21
C ILE A 277 16.76 -15.80 -10.40
N ASP A 278 16.91 -16.35 -11.60
CA ASP A 278 17.02 -15.56 -12.83
C ASP A 278 15.81 -14.64 -13.00
N TYR A 279 16.03 -13.41 -13.44
CA TYR A 279 14.95 -12.44 -13.63
C TYR A 279 13.82 -12.93 -14.54
N ASN A 280 14.15 -13.52 -15.69
CA ASN A 280 13.15 -13.97 -16.65
C ASN A 280 12.40 -15.20 -16.13
N PHE A 281 13.07 -16.06 -15.37
CA PHE A 281 12.41 -17.18 -14.72
C PHE A 281 11.52 -16.73 -13.56
N PHE A 282 11.94 -15.73 -12.78
CA PHE A 282 11.15 -15.23 -11.66
C PHE A 282 9.78 -14.73 -12.12
N VAL A 283 9.76 -13.96 -13.21
CA VAL A 283 8.56 -13.30 -13.74
C VAL A 283 7.78 -14.15 -14.74
N SER A 284 8.15 -15.41 -14.94
CA SER A 284 7.39 -16.32 -15.79
C SER A 284 6.17 -16.88 -15.05
N ASP A 285 5.15 -17.27 -15.81
CA ASP A 285 3.93 -17.91 -15.28
C ASP A 285 4.19 -19.26 -14.57
N ASP A 286 5.42 -19.78 -14.68
CA ASP A 286 5.84 -21.06 -14.12
C ASP A 286 6.42 -20.97 -12.70
N PHE A 287 6.75 -19.77 -12.21
CA PHE A 287 7.41 -19.59 -10.92
C PHE A 287 6.63 -18.71 -9.95
N ALA A 288 6.81 -17.38 -9.95
CA ALA A 288 6.14 -16.50 -8.99
C ALA A 288 4.71 -16.20 -9.44
N ASN A 289 3.73 -16.35 -8.54
CA ASN A 289 2.31 -16.14 -8.86
C ASN A 289 1.69 -14.92 -8.18
N VAL A 290 2.21 -14.52 -7.01
CA VAL A 290 1.83 -13.28 -6.31
C VAL A 290 3.03 -12.67 -5.62
N ALA A 291 3.08 -11.35 -5.51
CA ALA A 291 4.12 -10.64 -4.79
C ALA A 291 3.52 -9.46 -4.03
N TYR A 292 4.04 -9.20 -2.83
CA TYR A 292 3.54 -8.20 -1.90
C TYR A 292 4.66 -7.46 -1.17
N VAL A 293 4.36 -6.23 -0.78
CA VAL A 293 5.15 -5.43 0.17
C VAL A 293 4.25 -4.97 1.32
N ALA A 294 4.84 -4.64 2.46
CA ALA A 294 4.10 -4.09 3.59
C ALA A 294 4.85 -2.93 4.26
N SER A 295 4.11 -2.15 5.04
CA SER A 295 4.61 -0.98 5.78
C SER A 295 4.14 -1.08 7.23
N ASN A 296 5.03 -0.81 8.19
CA ASN A 296 4.66 -0.83 9.61
C ASN A 296 3.71 0.30 9.98
N LYS A 297 2.84 0.03 10.96
CA LYS A 297 2.10 1.08 11.65
C LYS A 297 3.07 1.84 12.55
N ARG A 298 3.56 2.97 12.05
CA ARG A 298 4.37 3.88 12.87
C ARG A 298 3.46 4.54 13.89
N SER A 299 3.93 4.72 15.12
CA SER A 299 3.31 5.69 16.02
C SER A 299 3.40 7.02 15.28
N ASP A 300 2.26 7.56 14.88
CA ASP A 300 2.21 8.82 14.16
C ASP A 300 3.14 9.80 14.88
N VAL A 301 4.21 10.20 14.20
CA VAL A 301 4.73 11.53 14.47
C VAL A 301 3.54 12.41 14.15
N ASN A 302 2.95 13.02 15.18
CA ASN A 302 1.87 13.95 14.98
C ASN A 302 2.44 15.09 14.10
N PRO A 303 2.09 15.18 12.81
CA PRO A 303 2.59 16.25 11.96
C PRO A 303 2.04 17.61 12.44
N ASP A 304 1.03 17.57 13.32
CA ASP A 304 0.29 18.70 13.86
C ASP A 304 0.73 19.08 15.29
N ASP A 305 1.86 18.55 15.80
CA ASP A 305 2.46 19.02 17.05
C ASP A 305 3.66 19.97 16.78
N PRO A 306 3.42 21.30 16.67
CA PRO A 306 4.48 22.29 16.46
C PRO A 306 5.34 22.51 17.72
N THR A 307 5.25 21.66 18.75
CA THR A 307 5.97 21.83 20.02
C THR A 307 7.24 21.00 20.18
N ASP A 308 7.89 20.55 19.10
CA ASP A 308 9.30 20.13 19.16
C ASP A 308 10.24 21.31 18.79
N PRO A 309 10.77 22.08 19.76
CA PRO A 309 11.68 23.19 19.52
C PRO A 309 13.12 22.73 19.21
N ASN A 310 13.30 21.62 18.50
CA ASN A 310 14.62 21.18 18.02
C ASN A 310 14.84 21.43 16.53
N SER A 311 14.22 22.46 15.95
CA SER A 311 14.72 23.01 14.69
C SER A 311 16.08 23.67 14.97
N ASN A 312 17.15 22.94 14.65
CA ASN A 312 18.52 23.42 14.71
C ASN A 312 18.71 24.57 13.70
N GLY A 313 18.28 25.78 14.07
CA GLY A 313 18.69 27.05 13.46
C GLY A 313 18.25 27.37 12.03
N ASN A 314 17.63 26.46 11.27
CA ASN A 314 17.35 26.67 9.83
C ASN A 314 15.86 27.02 9.53
N ILE A 315 15.47 27.06 8.26
CA ILE A 315 14.08 27.22 7.77
C ILE A 315 13.30 25.93 8.04
N ASP A 316 12.01 26.01 8.34
CA ASP A 316 11.14 24.84 8.54
C ASP A 316 9.68 25.21 8.26
N LEU A 317 9.13 24.79 7.12
CA LEU A 317 7.80 25.20 6.64
C LEU A 317 6.71 24.16 6.86
N VAL A 318 5.76 24.46 7.75
CA VAL A 318 4.65 23.58 8.08
C VAL A 318 3.31 24.17 7.61
N PRO A 319 2.56 23.51 6.71
CA PRO A 319 1.19 23.93 6.40
C PRO A 319 0.32 23.87 7.67
N TRP A 320 -0.50 24.90 7.91
CA TRP A 320 -1.28 25.05 9.13
C TRP A 320 -2.67 25.64 8.86
N GLY A 321 -3.66 25.24 9.66
CA GLY A 321 -5.01 25.81 9.58
C GLY A 321 -5.72 25.52 8.27
N LEU A 322 -5.52 24.33 7.70
CA LEU A 322 -6.14 23.95 6.44
C LEU A 322 -7.58 23.50 6.62
N SER A 323 -8.48 24.02 5.79
CA SER A 323 -9.84 23.50 5.63
C SER A 323 -10.29 23.65 4.18
N ASP A 324 -11.17 22.77 3.72
CA ASP A 324 -11.65 22.74 2.34
C ASP A 324 -13.10 22.29 2.37
N TYR A 325 -13.99 23.17 1.91
CA TYR A 325 -15.43 22.95 1.98
C TYR A 325 -16.13 23.33 0.68
N SER A 326 -17.23 22.65 0.40
CA SER A 326 -18.08 22.96 -0.74
C SER A 326 -18.84 24.26 -0.47
N ASP A 327 -18.84 25.20 -1.43
CA ASP A 327 -19.56 26.47 -1.27
C ASP A 327 -21.08 26.27 -1.30
N TYR A 328 -21.53 25.23 -2.02
CA TYR A 328 -22.93 24.86 -2.19
C TYR A 328 -23.10 23.34 -2.18
N TYR A 329 -24.29 22.87 -1.82
CA TYR A 329 -24.70 21.48 -2.00
C TYR A 329 -24.62 21.07 -3.48
N TYR A 330 -24.13 19.85 -3.76
CA TYR A 330 -24.04 19.29 -5.12
C TYR A 330 -23.23 20.15 -6.10
N SER A 331 -22.15 20.78 -5.64
CA SER A 331 -21.36 21.73 -6.42
C SER A 331 -19.88 21.35 -6.49
N THR A 332 -19.25 21.66 -7.62
CA THR A 332 -17.78 21.61 -7.79
C THR A 332 -17.09 22.85 -7.24
N SER A 333 -17.84 23.91 -6.93
CA SER A 333 -17.32 25.15 -6.31
C SER A 333 -16.99 24.90 -4.85
N ARG A 334 -15.74 25.16 -4.50
CA ARG A 334 -15.16 24.91 -3.17
C ARG A 334 -14.32 26.09 -2.73
N THR A 335 -14.16 26.23 -1.42
CA THR A 335 -13.24 27.20 -0.82
C THR A 335 -12.22 26.46 0.06
N LEU A 336 -10.95 26.73 -0.20
CA LEU A 336 -9.79 26.29 0.58
C LEU A 336 -9.36 27.43 1.52
N SER A 337 -9.41 27.19 2.82
CA SER A 337 -8.73 28.01 3.84
C SER A 337 -7.35 27.42 4.11
N TYR A 338 -6.27 28.19 4.04
CA TYR A 338 -4.93 27.66 4.33
C TYR A 338 -3.94 28.69 4.85
N ASN A 339 -2.88 28.18 5.48
CA ASN A 339 -1.69 28.92 5.86
C ASN A 339 -0.46 28.01 5.85
N VAL A 340 0.73 28.59 5.93
CA VAL A 340 2.00 27.89 6.08
C VAL A 340 2.83 28.69 7.08
N TYR A 341 3.33 28.02 8.11
CA TYR A 341 4.12 28.61 9.17
C TYR A 341 5.59 28.24 9.00
N ASN A 342 6.48 29.22 9.10
CA ASN A 342 7.90 28.98 9.23
C ASN A 342 8.24 28.84 10.71
N ILE A 343 8.25 27.61 11.22
CA ILE A 343 8.61 27.31 12.63
C ILE A 343 10.13 27.35 12.87
N GLY A 344 10.91 27.50 11.79
CA GLY A 344 12.35 27.70 11.83
C GLY A 344 12.76 29.10 12.31
N SER A 345 14.07 29.34 12.36
CA SER A 345 14.63 30.62 12.81
C SER A 345 15.14 31.52 11.68
N GLU A 346 15.41 30.93 10.51
CA GLU A 346 15.81 31.66 9.30
C GLU A 346 14.60 32.04 8.45
N ALA A 347 14.70 33.12 7.69
CA ALA A 347 13.65 33.53 6.78
C ALA A 347 13.66 32.68 5.50
N ALA A 348 12.48 32.18 5.09
CA ALA A 348 12.28 31.65 3.75
C ALA A 348 12.22 32.80 2.75
N LYS A 349 13.28 32.98 1.98
CA LYS A 349 13.45 34.15 1.11
C LYS A 349 12.73 33.97 -0.21
N ALA A 350 12.10 35.04 -0.71
CA ALA A 350 11.55 35.07 -2.06
C ALA A 350 12.63 34.78 -3.11
N THR A 351 13.87 35.23 -2.89
CA THR A 351 15.01 35.00 -3.79
C THR A 351 15.40 33.53 -3.99
N SER A 352 14.78 32.61 -3.25
CA SER A 352 15.01 31.17 -3.39
C SER A 352 14.07 30.50 -4.38
N ASP A 353 13.06 31.22 -4.92
CA ASP A 353 12.10 30.70 -5.90
C ASP A 353 11.33 29.45 -5.42
N TRP A 354 10.61 29.58 -4.32
CA TRP A 354 9.85 28.49 -3.71
C TRP A 354 8.33 28.68 -3.89
N ALA A 355 7.55 27.62 -3.67
CA ALA A 355 6.10 27.68 -3.85
C ALA A 355 5.34 26.81 -2.83
N VAL A 356 4.11 27.21 -2.56
CA VAL A 356 3.07 26.39 -1.93
C VAL A 356 2.11 25.92 -3.02
N THR A 357 1.73 24.64 -3.00
CA THR A 357 0.73 24.11 -3.94
C THR A 357 -0.30 23.27 -3.20
N TYR A 358 -1.50 23.20 -3.77
CA TYR A 358 -2.56 22.30 -3.36
C TYR A 358 -2.93 21.42 -4.55
N LEU A 359 -3.05 20.10 -4.35
CA LEU A 359 -3.31 19.14 -5.40
C LEU A 359 -4.26 18.03 -4.92
N TYR A 360 -4.95 17.40 -5.86
CA TYR A 360 -5.68 16.16 -5.62
C TYR A 360 -4.90 14.97 -6.17
N TYR A 361 -5.00 13.84 -5.49
CA TYR A 361 -4.30 12.61 -5.83
C TYR A 361 -5.20 11.41 -5.63
N ASN A 362 -5.39 10.57 -6.66
CA ASN A 362 -6.25 9.40 -6.56
C ASN A 362 -5.66 8.40 -5.57
N ALA A 363 -6.50 7.93 -4.65
CA ALA A 363 -6.10 7.02 -3.58
C ALA A 363 -5.73 5.61 -4.06
N PHE A 364 -5.99 5.30 -5.33
CA PHE A 364 -5.80 3.98 -5.92
C PHE A 364 -5.10 4.01 -7.29
N ASP A 365 -4.88 5.19 -7.89
CA ASP A 365 -4.12 5.36 -9.13
C ASP A 365 -3.12 6.50 -9.01
N ALA A 366 -1.84 6.15 -8.88
CA ALA A 366 -0.79 7.14 -8.78
C ALA A 366 -0.67 8.06 -10.01
N ASN A 367 -1.13 7.65 -11.19
CA ASN A 367 -1.03 8.51 -12.37
C ASN A 367 -2.16 9.52 -12.48
N ASP A 368 -3.18 9.40 -11.62
CA ASP A 368 -4.33 10.27 -11.59
C ASP A 368 -4.20 11.31 -10.47
N TYR A 369 -3.68 12.47 -10.86
CA TYR A 369 -3.50 13.62 -9.98
C TYR A 369 -3.57 14.93 -10.75
N GLY A 370 -3.79 16.02 -10.03
CA GLY A 370 -3.76 17.35 -10.63
C GLY A 370 -3.67 18.45 -9.60
N PHE A 371 -3.27 19.62 -10.07
CA PHE A 371 -3.03 20.79 -9.24
C PHE A 371 -4.28 21.66 -9.16
N ILE A 372 -4.49 22.28 -7.99
CA ILE A 372 -5.57 23.19 -7.68
C ILE A 372 -5.01 24.59 -7.41
N LEU A 373 -3.93 24.72 -6.64
CA LEU A 373 -3.36 26.01 -6.24
C LEU A 373 -1.87 26.07 -6.58
N TYR A 374 -1.38 27.23 -7.00
CA TYR A 374 0.04 27.55 -7.02
C TYR A 374 0.28 28.96 -6.49
N ASP A 375 0.89 29.04 -5.30
CA ASP A 375 1.23 30.28 -4.59
C ASP A 375 2.76 30.42 -4.54
N TYR A 376 3.30 31.35 -5.34
CA TYR A 376 4.73 31.44 -5.64
C TYR A 376 5.42 32.55 -4.86
N TYR A 377 6.62 32.30 -4.34
CA TYR A 377 7.45 33.26 -3.63
C TYR A 377 8.74 33.49 -4.40
N SER A 378 8.86 34.68 -5.00
CA SER A 378 9.94 35.00 -5.93
C SER A 378 10.19 36.51 -6.03
N ASP A 379 11.44 36.91 -6.22
CA ASP A 379 11.85 38.29 -6.50
C ASP A 379 11.83 38.65 -7.98
N ASP A 380 11.48 37.71 -8.86
CA ASP A 380 11.30 37.93 -10.30
C ASP A 380 10.13 38.87 -10.64
N PHE A 381 9.23 39.10 -9.69
CA PHE A 381 8.00 39.87 -9.88
C PHE A 381 7.93 41.07 -8.94
N GLY A 382 7.47 42.20 -9.47
CA GLY A 382 7.17 43.40 -8.68
C GLY A 382 8.38 43.92 -7.88
N SER A 383 8.09 44.56 -6.76
CA SER A 383 9.07 45.00 -5.76
C SER A 383 8.76 44.35 -4.41
N TYR A 384 9.75 44.27 -3.53
CA TYR A 384 9.59 43.70 -2.19
C TYR A 384 8.36 44.27 -1.46
N GLY A 385 7.54 43.38 -0.88
CA GLY A 385 6.26 43.72 -0.24
C GLY A 385 5.05 43.66 -1.18
N GLN A 386 5.25 43.41 -2.47
CA GLN A 386 4.15 43.28 -3.43
C GLN A 386 3.77 41.82 -3.67
N ASN A 387 2.50 41.63 -4.02
CA ASN A 387 1.96 40.36 -4.47
C ASN A 387 0.85 40.65 -5.49
N ASN A 388 0.58 39.71 -6.40
CA ASN A 388 -0.50 39.82 -7.37
C ASN A 388 -0.83 38.46 -8.00
N ALA A 389 -1.96 38.40 -8.70
CA ALA A 389 -2.29 37.28 -9.56
C ALA A 389 -1.24 37.11 -10.67
N MET A 390 -0.93 35.86 -11.01
CA MET A 390 -0.16 35.52 -12.20
C MET A 390 -1.02 35.73 -13.46
N ASN A 391 -0.41 36.31 -14.51
CA ASN A 391 -1.07 36.55 -15.81
C ASN A 391 -1.45 35.26 -16.56
N ASN A 392 -0.90 34.10 -16.16
CA ASN A 392 -1.16 32.77 -16.75
C ASN A 392 -1.46 31.77 -15.62
N GLY A 393 -2.52 30.97 -15.80
CA GLY A 393 -3.03 29.99 -14.85
C GLY A 393 -4.48 29.63 -15.17
N PRO A 394 -5.00 28.44 -14.77
CA PRO A 394 -6.36 28.06 -15.09
C PRO A 394 -7.31 29.08 -14.48
N ALA A 395 -8.27 29.62 -15.23
CA ALA A 395 -9.06 30.77 -14.74
C ALA A 395 -9.99 30.46 -13.53
N SER A 396 -10.00 29.23 -13.03
CA SER A 396 -10.65 28.83 -11.77
C SER A 396 -9.68 28.63 -10.60
N SER A 397 -8.37 28.70 -10.83
CA SER A 397 -7.33 28.64 -9.80
C SER A 397 -6.38 29.82 -10.00
N GLY A 398 -6.65 30.90 -9.27
CA GLY A 398 -6.03 32.20 -9.47
C GLY A 398 -4.58 32.30 -9.02
N ASN A 399 -3.67 31.47 -9.54
CA ASN A 399 -2.24 31.40 -9.15
C ASN A 399 -1.66 32.76 -8.75
N TRP A 400 -0.91 32.81 -7.65
CA TRP A 400 -0.40 34.06 -7.08
C TRP A 400 1.13 34.10 -7.09
N TRP A 401 1.69 35.30 -7.13
CA TRP A 401 3.10 35.53 -6.82
C TRP A 401 3.23 36.52 -5.66
N ASN A 402 4.26 36.33 -4.84
CA ASN A 402 4.56 37.11 -3.66
C ASN A 402 6.05 37.43 -3.64
N HIS A 403 6.39 38.71 -3.64
CA HIS A 403 7.76 39.19 -3.44
C HIS A 403 7.94 39.56 -1.97
N VAL A 404 7.86 38.57 -1.08
CA VAL A 404 8.06 38.74 0.36
C VAL A 404 8.86 37.58 0.93
N ASP A 405 9.70 37.88 1.92
CA ASP A 405 10.33 36.86 2.73
C ASP A 405 9.37 36.46 3.85
N VAL A 406 9.38 35.18 4.23
CA VAL A 406 8.61 34.67 5.39
C VAL A 406 9.58 34.50 6.56
N PRO A 407 9.58 35.41 7.56
CA PRO A 407 10.49 35.32 8.69
C PRO A 407 10.27 34.03 9.49
N GLY A 408 11.32 33.54 10.13
CA GLY A 408 11.18 32.49 11.15
C GLY A 408 10.28 32.93 12.30
N GLY A 409 9.44 32.02 12.79
CA GLY A 409 8.38 32.31 13.76
C GLY A 409 7.22 33.14 13.17
N SER A 410 6.97 33.04 11.86
CA SER A 410 5.90 33.76 11.18
C SER A 410 5.17 32.88 10.17
N SER A 411 4.05 33.36 9.64
CA SER A 411 3.27 32.66 8.62
C SER A 411 3.33 33.39 7.27
N ILE A 412 3.00 32.68 6.20
CA ILE A 412 2.83 33.28 4.88
C ILE A 412 1.76 34.37 4.92
N SER A 413 0.64 34.16 5.63
CA SER A 413 -0.40 35.18 5.73
C SER A 413 0.08 36.44 6.46
N GLN A 414 0.87 36.29 7.52
CA GLN A 414 1.44 37.42 8.26
C GLN A 414 2.46 38.18 7.42
N ALA A 415 3.28 37.47 6.64
CA ALA A 415 4.28 38.08 5.76
C ALA A 415 3.64 38.83 4.57
N VAL A 416 2.59 38.26 3.97
CA VAL A 416 1.95 38.80 2.76
C VAL A 416 0.91 39.88 3.08
N THR A 417 0.09 39.68 4.13
CA THR A 417 -1.08 40.54 4.43
C THR A 417 -0.90 41.39 5.68
N GLY A 418 0.07 41.05 6.54
CA GLY A 418 0.19 41.66 7.87
C GLY A 418 -0.80 41.12 8.91
N SER A 419 -1.59 40.09 8.57
CA SER A 419 -2.58 39.43 9.43
C SER A 419 -2.22 37.97 9.69
N GLN A 420 -2.64 37.41 10.83
CA GLN A 420 -2.51 35.98 11.13
C GLN A 420 -3.67 35.14 10.58
N GLU A 421 -4.67 35.75 9.94
CA GLU A 421 -5.78 35.01 9.35
C GLU A 421 -5.34 34.14 8.17
N ASN A 422 -6.06 33.06 7.92
CA ASN A 422 -5.80 32.17 6.79
C ASN A 422 -6.14 32.84 5.47
N PHE A 423 -5.51 32.37 4.40
CA PHE A 423 -5.96 32.69 3.04
C PHE A 423 -7.20 31.90 2.70
N GLU A 424 -8.20 32.58 2.15
CA GLU A 424 -9.40 31.95 1.57
C GLU A 424 -9.26 31.91 0.05
N TRP A 425 -9.44 30.72 -0.52
CA TRP A 425 -9.20 30.48 -1.94
C TRP A 425 -10.30 29.65 -2.57
N SER A 426 -11.13 30.30 -3.39
CA SER A 426 -12.17 29.60 -4.14
C SER A 426 -11.62 28.91 -5.37
N TYR A 427 -12.06 27.69 -5.64
CA TYR A 427 -11.69 26.91 -6.80
C TYR A 427 -12.85 26.01 -7.28
N GLU A 428 -12.74 25.52 -8.51
CA GLU A 428 -13.64 24.52 -9.06
C GLU A 428 -12.92 23.18 -9.09
N MET A 429 -13.48 22.19 -8.40
CA MET A 429 -12.94 20.84 -8.39
C MET A 429 -13.05 20.22 -9.79
N PRO A 430 -11.97 19.63 -10.33
CA PRO A 430 -12.04 18.98 -11.64
C PRO A 430 -13.04 17.82 -11.68
N ASN A 431 -13.45 17.45 -12.88
CA ASN A 431 -14.41 16.36 -13.11
C ASN A 431 -13.76 14.99 -12.83
N ILE A 432 -13.58 14.67 -11.56
CA ILE A 432 -12.98 13.44 -11.07
C ILE A 432 -14.02 12.58 -10.36
N THR A 433 -13.89 11.26 -10.50
CA THR A 433 -14.74 10.28 -9.82
C THR A 433 -13.86 9.22 -9.17
N GLY A 434 -14.09 8.93 -7.90
CA GLY A 434 -13.29 8.01 -7.10
C GLY A 434 -12.84 8.61 -5.77
N TYR A 435 -11.94 7.93 -5.07
CA TYR A 435 -11.37 8.37 -3.80
C TYR A 435 -10.08 9.14 -4.05
N TYR A 436 -9.94 10.33 -3.46
CA TYR A 436 -8.78 11.19 -3.62
C TYR A 436 -8.31 11.76 -2.30
N TYR A 437 -7.00 11.89 -2.14
CA TYR A 437 -6.38 12.74 -1.14
C TYR A 437 -6.27 14.16 -1.68
N LEU A 438 -6.50 15.14 -0.82
CA LEU A 438 -6.14 16.52 -1.10
C LEU A 438 -4.87 16.84 -0.31
N VAL A 439 -3.88 17.41 -0.97
CA VAL A 439 -2.53 17.54 -0.43
C VAL A 439 -2.02 18.96 -0.63
N MET A 440 -1.64 19.61 0.46
CA MET A 440 -0.85 20.84 0.42
C MET A 440 0.63 20.51 0.58
N ILE A 441 1.46 21.15 -0.24
CA ILE A 441 2.91 21.00 -0.20
C ILE A 441 3.52 22.38 -0.02
N SER A 442 4.25 22.59 1.07
CA SER A 442 5.19 23.72 1.24
C SER A 442 6.55 23.38 0.63
N ASP A 443 7.24 24.40 0.10
CA ASP A 443 8.49 24.25 -0.66
C ASP A 443 8.45 23.16 -1.76
N VAL A 444 7.56 23.36 -2.73
CA VAL A 444 7.39 22.44 -3.86
C VAL A 444 8.69 22.05 -4.57
N TYR A 445 9.65 22.96 -4.68
CA TYR A 445 10.90 22.73 -5.41
C TYR A 445 12.03 22.16 -4.54
N ASP A 446 11.79 21.97 -3.24
CA ASP A 446 12.78 21.51 -2.26
C ASP A 446 14.07 22.37 -2.26
N VAL A 447 13.93 23.65 -2.59
CA VAL A 447 15.03 24.62 -2.78
C VAL A 447 15.44 25.30 -1.48
N LEU A 448 14.58 25.27 -0.46
CA LEU A 448 14.90 25.77 0.86
C LEU A 448 15.74 24.72 1.59
N ASN A 449 16.67 25.21 2.42
CA ASN A 449 17.40 24.37 3.37
C ASN A 449 16.51 24.05 4.58
N ASP A 450 15.42 23.36 4.29
CA ASP A 450 14.38 23.01 5.25
C ASP A 450 14.88 21.92 6.22
N ALA A 451 14.70 22.16 7.52
CA ALA A 451 15.17 21.29 8.59
C ALA A 451 14.44 19.93 8.62
N ASP A 452 13.16 19.89 8.24
CA ASP A 452 12.37 18.66 8.16
C ASP A 452 11.42 18.64 6.95
N LYS A 453 11.95 18.23 5.80
CA LYS A 453 11.18 18.07 4.56
C LYS A 453 9.99 17.10 4.65
N ASN A 454 9.79 16.35 5.73
CA ASN A 454 8.62 15.47 5.87
C ASN A 454 7.37 16.21 6.33
N ASN A 455 7.51 17.31 7.06
CA ASN A 455 6.39 18.13 7.52
C ASN A 455 5.88 19.10 6.44
N ASN A 456 6.58 19.19 5.31
CA ASN A 456 6.18 19.98 4.15
C ASN A 456 4.87 19.51 3.49
N TYR A 457 4.39 18.31 3.83
CA TYR A 457 3.21 17.71 3.22
C TYR A 457 2.07 17.64 4.21
N PHE A 458 0.97 18.32 3.90
CA PHE A 458 -0.26 18.25 4.68
C PHE A 458 -1.35 17.57 3.87
N TYR A 459 -1.95 16.53 4.45
CA TYR A 459 -2.95 15.68 3.81
C TYR A 459 -4.30 15.91 4.46
N MET A 460 -5.28 16.29 3.64
CA MET A 460 -6.67 16.41 4.03
C MET A 460 -7.42 15.14 3.69
N THR A 461 -8.20 14.69 4.66
CA THR A 461 -8.97 13.46 4.64
C THR A 461 -10.42 13.76 5.04
N ASP A 462 -11.29 12.77 4.94
CA ASP A 462 -12.57 12.82 5.64
C ASP A 462 -12.39 12.75 7.17
N GLU A 463 -13.51 12.87 7.90
CA GLU A 463 -13.57 12.81 9.36
C GLU A 463 -13.02 11.53 10.00
N SER A 464 -12.84 10.46 9.21
CA SER A 464 -12.32 9.17 9.65
C SER A 464 -10.88 8.92 9.19
N GLY A 465 -10.23 9.88 8.53
CA GLY A 465 -8.83 9.78 8.11
C GLY A 465 -8.65 9.17 6.73
N TYR A 466 -9.72 9.04 5.95
CA TYR A 466 -9.74 8.41 4.63
C TYR A 466 -9.72 9.41 3.48
N PRO A 467 -9.31 8.97 2.27
CA PRO A 467 -9.45 9.79 1.07
C PRO A 467 -10.91 10.17 0.83
N VAL A 468 -11.12 11.38 0.34
CA VAL A 468 -12.45 11.92 0.07
C VAL A 468 -12.98 11.32 -1.23
N TYR A 469 -14.20 10.79 -1.20
CA TYR A 469 -14.86 10.35 -2.43
C TYR A 469 -15.45 11.54 -3.19
N PHE A 470 -15.12 11.61 -4.47
CA PHE A 470 -15.71 12.54 -5.43
C PHE A 470 -16.53 11.75 -6.46
N GLU A 471 -17.64 12.31 -6.88
CA GLU A 471 -18.34 11.89 -8.08
C GLU A 471 -18.50 13.11 -8.98
N ASN A 472 -17.89 13.08 -10.17
CA ASN A 472 -17.83 14.22 -11.07
C ASN A 472 -17.38 15.54 -10.40
N GLY A 473 -16.44 15.47 -9.46
CA GLY A 473 -15.87 16.62 -8.73
C GLY A 473 -16.68 17.11 -7.52
N ILE A 474 -17.78 16.46 -7.15
CA ILE A 474 -18.65 16.86 -6.02
C ILE A 474 -18.48 15.83 -4.89
N THR A 475 -18.54 16.28 -3.64
CA THR A 475 -18.38 15.41 -2.45
C THR A 475 -19.71 15.13 -1.73
N ASP A 476 -20.72 15.99 -1.90
CA ASP A 476 -22.02 15.89 -1.26
C ASP A 476 -23.08 15.41 -2.26
N PHE A 477 -23.36 14.10 -2.24
CA PHE A 477 -24.37 13.45 -3.09
C PHE A 477 -25.33 12.57 -2.31
N GLN A 478 -26.62 12.83 -2.41
CA GLN A 478 -27.67 11.87 -2.09
C GLN A 478 -27.82 10.86 -3.22
N SER A 479 -27.22 9.69 -3.05
CA SER A 479 -27.49 8.55 -3.93
C SER A 479 -28.85 7.93 -3.57
N GLN A 480 -29.61 7.47 -4.57
CA GLN A 480 -30.88 6.74 -4.35
C GLN A 480 -30.69 5.31 -3.82
N ASP A 481 -29.45 4.84 -3.67
CA ASP A 481 -29.11 3.53 -3.12
C ASP A 481 -28.72 3.65 -1.64
N GLU A 482 -29.61 3.22 -0.74
CA GLU A 482 -29.42 3.30 0.71
C GLU A 482 -28.23 2.47 1.23
N SER A 483 -27.74 1.48 0.45
CA SER A 483 -26.59 0.65 0.83
C SER A 483 -25.27 1.41 0.72
N MET A 484 -25.17 2.31 -0.25
CA MET A 484 -24.06 3.25 -0.46
C MET A 484 -24.07 4.34 0.62
N ASN A 485 -25.25 4.79 1.07
CA ASN A 485 -25.37 5.84 2.09
C ASN A 485 -24.93 5.40 3.51
N LYS A 486 -24.78 4.09 3.78
CA LYS A 486 -24.26 3.54 5.05
C LYS A 486 -22.76 3.27 5.07
N SER A 487 -22.04 3.69 4.02
CA SER A 487 -20.58 3.55 3.87
C SER A 487 -19.86 4.90 3.87
N LYS A 488 -20.61 5.99 4.06
CA LYS A 488 -20.16 7.35 3.80
C LYS A 488 -20.08 8.09 5.13
N THR A 489 -18.88 8.50 5.47
CA THR A 489 -18.58 9.63 6.34
C THR A 489 -19.22 10.86 5.70
N ASP A 490 -20.21 11.44 6.39
CA ASP A 490 -20.72 12.76 6.06
C ASP A 490 -19.53 13.69 6.35
N ILE A 491 -18.86 14.21 5.33
CA ILE A 491 -17.98 15.37 5.55
C ILE A 491 -18.93 16.55 5.74
N GLY A 492 -19.53 16.65 6.93
CA GLY A 492 -20.32 17.81 7.30
C GLY A 492 -19.40 19.02 7.28
N ASN A 493 -19.53 19.90 6.28
CA ASN A 493 -18.95 21.25 6.12
C ASN A 493 -17.47 21.53 6.49
N GLU A 494 -16.71 20.58 7.02
CA GLU A 494 -15.37 20.76 7.56
C GLU A 494 -14.56 19.48 7.29
N ALA A 495 -13.41 19.61 6.62
CA ALA A 495 -12.41 18.54 6.55
C ALA A 495 -11.70 18.47 7.91
N TYR A 496 -11.77 17.32 8.59
CA TYR A 496 -11.20 17.14 9.92
C TYR A 496 -9.92 16.29 9.89
N HIS A 497 -9.03 16.58 10.83
CA HIS A 497 -7.88 15.75 11.15
C HIS A 497 -8.35 14.42 11.74
N ALA A 498 -7.96 13.32 11.13
CA ALA A 498 -7.95 12.03 11.79
C ALA A 498 -6.56 11.41 11.65
N SER A 499 -6.04 10.93 12.78
CA SER A 499 -4.94 9.96 12.78
C SER A 499 -5.41 8.74 11.98
N PRO A 500 -4.54 8.08 11.18
CA PRO A 500 -4.89 6.88 10.40
C PRO A 500 -5.40 5.67 11.22
N SER A 501 -5.71 5.84 12.51
CA SER A 501 -5.97 4.74 13.43
C SER A 501 -7.36 4.12 13.36
N ASP A 502 -8.33 4.71 12.67
CA ASP A 502 -9.73 4.30 12.82
C ASP A 502 -10.24 3.52 11.58
N MET A 503 -9.96 2.21 11.58
CA MET A 503 -10.29 1.29 10.49
C MET A 503 -11.81 1.02 10.32
N ASN A 504 -12.37 1.38 9.16
CA ASN A 504 -13.67 0.89 8.67
C ASN A 504 -13.44 -0.39 7.84
N PRO A 505 -14.09 -1.53 8.16
CA PRO A 505 -13.91 -2.79 7.45
C PRO A 505 -14.33 -2.77 5.97
N LYS A 506 -14.97 -1.70 5.47
CA LYS A 506 -15.46 -1.61 4.10
C LYS A 506 -14.43 -1.15 3.06
N LEU A 507 -13.30 -0.52 3.44
CA LEU A 507 -12.28 -0.03 2.48
C LEU A 507 -10.85 -0.16 3.05
N LYS A 508 -10.38 -1.41 3.16
CA LYS A 508 -8.98 -1.71 3.48
C LYS A 508 -8.06 -1.14 2.39
N ASN A 509 -6.87 -0.64 2.76
CA ASN A 509 -5.71 -0.39 1.86
C ASN A 509 -5.65 0.90 1.02
N ALA A 510 -6.24 2.03 1.43
CA ALA A 510 -5.90 3.33 0.83
C ALA A 510 -4.44 3.77 1.16
N TYR A 511 -3.81 4.64 0.34
CA TYR A 511 -2.41 5.07 0.54
C TYR A 511 -2.17 5.86 1.84
N THR A 512 -1.08 5.58 2.54
CA THR A 512 -0.75 6.32 3.77
C THR A 512 -0.11 7.67 3.45
N LYS A 513 -0.15 8.62 4.39
CA LYS A 513 0.56 9.91 4.25
C LYS A 513 2.04 9.72 3.89
N ASN A 514 2.71 8.71 4.47
CA ASN A 514 4.10 8.38 4.16
C ASN A 514 4.27 7.82 2.74
N GLU A 515 3.36 6.96 2.27
CA GLU A 515 3.39 6.41 0.90
C GLU A 515 3.23 7.51 -0.15
N ILE A 516 2.26 8.40 0.06
CA ILE A 516 2.03 9.55 -0.83
C ILE A 516 3.24 10.50 -0.78
N GLY A 517 3.82 10.73 0.40
CA GLY A 517 5.03 11.55 0.54
C GLY A 517 6.24 10.98 -0.20
N GLN A 518 6.49 9.67 -0.10
CA GLN A 518 7.56 8.99 -0.84
C GLN A 518 7.34 9.05 -2.35
N MET A 519 6.10 8.85 -2.79
CA MET A 519 5.70 8.93 -4.18
C MET A 519 5.85 10.35 -4.74
N LEU A 520 5.47 11.39 -4.01
CA LEU A 520 5.71 12.78 -4.40
C LEU A 520 7.21 13.07 -4.53
N LYS A 521 8.03 12.60 -3.58
CA LYS A 521 9.50 12.70 -3.65
C LYS A 521 10.06 12.00 -4.89
N ALA A 522 9.55 10.81 -5.23
CA ALA A 522 9.95 10.07 -6.43
C ALA A 522 9.59 10.83 -7.72
N ARG A 523 8.36 11.35 -7.83
CA ARG A 523 7.91 12.13 -9.00
C ARG A 523 8.60 13.49 -9.15
N LYS A 524 9.05 14.10 -8.06
CA LYS A 524 9.92 15.28 -8.13
C LYS A 524 11.27 14.90 -8.75
N LYS A 525 11.85 13.75 -8.34
CA LYS A 525 13.14 13.26 -8.83
C LYS A 525 13.14 12.90 -10.33
N ASP A 526 12.05 12.33 -10.85
CA ASP A 526 11.93 11.98 -12.28
C ASP A 526 11.42 13.14 -13.16
N SER A 527 11.22 14.33 -12.58
CA SER A 527 10.68 15.55 -13.21
C SER A 527 9.22 15.49 -13.68
N SER A 528 8.53 14.33 -13.60
CA SER A 528 7.13 14.21 -14.02
C SER A 528 6.20 15.12 -13.22
N PHE A 529 6.50 15.32 -11.93
CA PHE A 529 5.78 16.28 -11.09
C PHE A 529 5.90 17.71 -11.64
N TYR A 530 7.13 18.14 -11.94
CA TYR A 530 7.41 19.49 -12.42
C TYR A 530 6.86 19.74 -13.83
N GLU A 531 6.87 18.73 -14.70
CA GLU A 531 6.23 18.82 -16.02
C GLU A 531 4.71 19.03 -15.91
N SER A 532 4.04 18.29 -15.02
CA SER A 532 2.61 18.45 -14.78
C SER A 532 2.29 19.80 -14.15
N LEU A 533 3.13 20.29 -13.23
CA LEU A 533 3.01 21.62 -12.63
C LEU A 533 3.17 22.73 -13.68
N GLU A 534 4.16 22.60 -14.57
CA GLU A 534 4.37 23.55 -15.68
C GLU A 534 3.21 23.56 -16.67
N LYS A 535 2.59 22.39 -16.93
CA LYS A 535 1.36 22.32 -17.73
C LYS A 535 0.22 23.07 -17.02
N PHE A 536 0.03 22.84 -15.73
CA PHE A 536 -0.99 23.53 -14.93
C PHE A 536 -0.81 25.06 -14.98
N LYS A 537 0.41 25.56 -14.75
CA LYS A 537 0.74 27.00 -14.81
C LYS A 537 0.42 27.67 -16.16
N LYS A 538 0.37 26.90 -17.25
CA LYS A 538 0.14 27.39 -18.63
C LYS A 538 -1.29 27.20 -19.12
N GLN A 539 -2.14 26.48 -18.40
CA GLN A 539 -3.54 26.32 -18.80
C GLN A 539 -4.25 27.67 -18.69
N VAL A 540 -4.93 28.09 -19.76
CA VAL A 540 -5.82 29.27 -19.76
C VAL A 540 -7.21 28.72 -20.07
N LYS A 541 -8.25 29.02 -19.25
CA LYS A 541 -9.62 28.65 -19.61
C LYS A 541 -9.97 29.36 -20.93
N LYS A 542 -10.47 28.58 -21.89
CA LYS A 542 -11.09 29.12 -23.12
C LYS A 542 -12.44 29.73 -22.84
#